data_AF-A0A953Z8T2-F1
#
_entry.id   AF-A0A953Z8T2-F1
#
_cell.length_a   1.000
_cell.length_b   1.000
_cell.length_c   1.000
_cell.angle_alpha   90.00
_cell.angle_beta   90.00
_cell.angle_gamma   90.00
#
_symmetry.space_group_name_H-M   'P 1'
#
loop_
_entity.id
_entity.type
_entity.pdbx_description
1 polymer ?
#
loop_
_entity_poly.entity_id
_entity_poly.type
_entity_poly.pdbx_seq_one_letter_code
_entity_poly.pdbx_strand_id
1 'polypeptide(L)'
;MSERRPSHPDRRARTLAQRVHASGEFAPPGAGSADARVDLELLSAATTHALESRGTPAARERLAGLDSADLRAGTVQDGCARGFAVALEEAASLCEPPPSDPEPAFEATDRIVGRDLRRRREFVLKSGGSRVRFARKSGITLIDRSDDTAQPDCIRFEDRTDVGDLDGFAPADQERPRLFHPGFLRPAELVETKAATRLTLHGSLGRRAMSFPCELVFDARRDEEVVRMTVRIENRHDDHRLRIRFFRSGHLVWHRGTPAWETVFTNGTTFTAATMVRANGRLRVDDEVIAVPGAQCHGWIEHRFLLGSGAPPESLEPNAWLRGADPTN
;
A
#
# COMPACT_ATOMS: atom_id res chain seq x y z
N MET A 1 8.85 34.46 12.45
CA MET A 1 7.71 33.64 12.93
C MET A 1 6.72 33.58 11.79
N SER A 2 6.60 32.44 11.12
CA SER A 2 5.63 32.26 10.02
C SER A 2 4.23 32.24 10.63
N GLU A 3 3.34 33.13 10.16
CA GLU A 3 1.91 33.09 10.50
C GLU A 3 1.38 31.70 10.13
N ARG A 4 1.08 30.90 11.15
CA ARG A 4 0.46 29.58 10.97
C ARG A 4 -0.97 29.81 10.51
N ARG A 5 -1.29 29.32 9.31
CA ARG A 5 -2.67 29.30 8.83
C ARG A 5 -3.51 28.45 9.80
N PRO A 6 -4.70 28.90 10.21
CA PRO A 6 -5.61 28.08 10.99
C PRO A 6 -5.90 26.77 10.25
N SER A 7 -6.05 25.69 11.00
CA SER A 7 -6.42 24.39 10.44
C SER A 7 -7.78 24.48 9.76
N HIS A 8 -7.99 23.65 8.74
CA HIS A 8 -9.24 23.65 7.97
C HIS A 8 -10.44 23.51 8.93
N PRO A 9 -11.53 24.29 8.79
CA PRO A 9 -12.68 24.25 9.71
C PRO A 9 -13.24 22.84 9.95
N ASP A 10 -13.15 21.96 8.96
CA ASP A 10 -13.61 20.57 9.06
C ASP A 10 -12.78 19.71 10.03
N ARG A 11 -11.56 20.13 10.38
CA ARG A 11 -10.75 19.46 11.41
C ARG A 11 -11.22 19.79 12.82
N ARG A 12 -11.89 20.93 13.00
CA ARG A 12 -12.44 21.38 14.28
C ARG A 12 -13.81 20.76 14.58
N ALA A 13 -14.47 20.18 13.59
CA ALA A 13 -15.80 19.61 13.76
C ALA A 13 -15.73 18.18 14.31
N ARG A 14 -16.40 17.91 15.43
CA ARG A 14 -16.56 16.55 16.01
C ARG A 14 -17.51 15.68 15.17
N THR A 15 -18.48 16.32 14.52
CA THR A 15 -19.32 15.73 13.47
C THR A 15 -19.60 16.81 12.44
N LEU A 16 -19.71 16.44 11.17
CA LEU A 16 -19.95 17.44 10.12
C LEU A 16 -21.37 18.09 10.24
N ALA A 17 -22.24 17.58 11.13
CA ALA A 17 -23.50 18.23 11.52
C ALA A 17 -23.31 19.52 12.34
N GLN A 18 -22.21 19.65 13.09
CA GLN A 18 -21.91 20.85 13.86
C GLN A 18 -21.63 22.08 12.98
N ARG A 19 -21.28 21.88 11.70
CA ARG A 19 -21.04 22.94 10.72
C ARG A 19 -22.30 23.73 10.35
N VAL A 20 -23.48 23.12 10.44
CA VAL A 20 -24.74 23.74 9.96
C VAL A 20 -25.47 24.56 11.03
N HIS A 21 -25.06 24.48 12.29
CA HIS A 21 -25.75 25.16 13.40
C HIS A 21 -24.89 26.06 14.30
N ALA A 22 -23.60 26.28 14.02
CA ALA A 22 -22.74 27.05 14.92
C ALA A 22 -22.33 28.42 14.37
N SER A 23 -22.86 29.49 14.96
CA SER A 23 -22.28 30.84 14.91
C SER A 23 -21.24 31.05 16.04
N GLY A 24 -20.41 30.03 16.34
CA GLY A 24 -19.47 30.04 17.47
C GLY A 24 -18.29 29.07 17.33
N GLU A 25 -17.35 29.12 18.27
CA GLU A 25 -16.15 28.26 18.30
C GLU A 25 -16.52 26.76 18.36
N PHE A 26 -15.92 25.96 17.48
CA PHE A 26 -16.13 24.52 17.42
C PHE A 26 -15.34 23.83 18.53
N ALA A 27 -15.99 22.91 19.25
CA ALA A 27 -15.29 22.07 20.21
C ALA A 27 -14.46 20.99 19.49
N PRO A 28 -13.19 20.77 19.88
CA PRO A 28 -12.32 19.76 19.28
C PRO A 28 -12.92 18.34 19.36
N PRO A 29 -12.63 17.45 18.39
CA PRO A 29 -13.07 16.07 18.43
C PRO A 29 -12.68 15.37 19.75
N GLY A 30 -13.63 14.63 20.35
CA GLY A 30 -13.39 13.89 21.60
C GLY A 30 -12.62 12.59 21.36
N ALA A 31 -12.03 12.04 22.43
CA ALA A 31 -11.34 10.73 22.39
C ALA A 31 -12.28 9.64 21.86
N GLY A 32 -11.88 8.98 20.76
CA GLY A 32 -12.67 7.94 20.08
C GLY A 32 -13.42 8.39 18.81
N SER A 33 -13.27 9.63 18.38
CA SER A 33 -13.79 10.09 17.07
C SER A 33 -12.93 9.47 15.95
N ALA A 34 -13.53 8.65 15.08
CA ALA A 34 -12.87 8.10 13.89
C ALA A 34 -12.89 9.13 12.76
N ASP A 35 -11.75 9.36 12.12
CA ASP A 35 -11.67 10.26 10.96
C ASP A 35 -12.25 9.56 9.72
N ALA A 36 -13.55 9.77 9.48
CA ALA A 36 -14.27 9.18 8.36
C ALA A 36 -13.70 9.58 6.98
N ARG A 37 -12.81 10.58 6.89
CA ARG A 37 -12.19 11.01 5.62
C ARG A 37 -11.22 9.98 5.09
N VAL A 38 -10.46 9.31 5.96
CA VAL A 38 -9.51 8.27 5.53
C VAL A 38 -10.26 7.08 4.94
N ASP A 39 -11.32 6.63 5.61
CA ASP A 39 -12.16 5.54 5.12
C ASP A 39 -12.85 5.92 3.80
N LEU A 40 -13.32 7.17 3.70
CA LEU A 40 -13.95 7.69 2.48
C LEU A 40 -12.96 7.85 1.32
N GLU A 41 -11.72 8.25 1.57
CA GLU A 41 -10.65 8.34 0.57
C GLU A 41 -10.25 6.95 0.06
N LEU A 42 -10.06 5.99 0.97
CA LEU A 42 -9.77 4.59 0.61
C LEU A 42 -10.90 3.99 -0.23
N LEU A 43 -12.15 4.21 0.19
CA LEU A 43 -13.33 3.74 -0.53
C LEU A 43 -13.52 4.44 -1.88
N SER A 44 -13.26 5.75 -1.95
CA SER A 44 -13.29 6.53 -3.20
C SER A 44 -12.24 6.02 -4.19
N ALA A 45 -11.03 5.73 -3.71
CA ALA A 45 -9.95 5.20 -4.54
C ALA A 45 -10.29 3.79 -5.05
N ALA A 46 -10.76 2.89 -4.16
CA ALA A 46 -11.16 1.54 -4.52
C ALA A 46 -12.29 1.53 -5.57
N THR A 47 -13.28 2.40 -5.40
CA THR A 47 -14.42 2.54 -6.32
C THR A 47 -13.99 3.12 -7.66
N THR A 48 -13.14 4.14 -7.67
CA THR A 48 -12.57 4.73 -8.90
C THR A 48 -11.84 3.66 -9.70
N HIS A 49 -10.97 2.88 -9.04
CA HIS A 49 -10.25 1.79 -9.70
C HIS A 49 -11.21 0.71 -10.25
N ALA A 50 -12.26 0.37 -9.51
CA ALA A 50 -13.28 -0.57 -9.97
C ALA A 50 -14.03 -0.07 -11.21
N LEU A 51 -14.37 1.22 -11.26
CA LEU A 51 -15.05 1.84 -12.41
C LEU A 51 -14.16 1.92 -13.66
N GLU A 52 -12.88 2.22 -13.49
CA GLU A 52 -11.91 2.28 -14.58
C GLU A 52 -11.67 0.89 -15.18
N SER A 53 -11.48 -0.11 -14.33
CA SER A 53 -11.13 -1.47 -14.78
C SER A 53 -12.34 -2.32 -15.19
N ARG A 54 -13.50 -2.13 -14.57
CA ARG A 54 -14.67 -3.04 -14.63
C ARG A 54 -16.01 -2.31 -14.59
N GLY A 55 -16.02 -0.99 -14.81
CA GLY A 55 -17.21 -0.18 -14.64
C GLY A 55 -18.31 -0.56 -15.63
N THR A 56 -19.51 -0.81 -15.12
CA THR A 56 -20.73 -0.95 -15.92
C THR A 56 -21.40 0.41 -16.14
N PRO A 57 -22.31 0.54 -17.12
CA PRO A 57 -23.12 1.77 -17.26
C PRO A 57 -23.87 2.14 -15.98
N ALA A 58 -24.46 1.15 -15.30
CA ALA A 58 -25.18 1.34 -14.04
C ALA A 58 -24.27 1.83 -12.89
N ALA A 59 -23.05 1.31 -12.79
CA ALA A 59 -22.07 1.77 -11.80
C ALA A 59 -21.66 3.24 -12.03
N ARG A 60 -21.46 3.63 -13.30
CA ARG A 60 -21.14 5.03 -13.66
C ARG A 60 -22.33 5.96 -13.42
N GLU A 61 -23.53 5.53 -13.77
CA GLU A 61 -24.76 6.27 -13.52
C GLU A 61 -25.01 6.46 -12.03
N ARG A 62 -24.68 5.47 -11.20
CA ARG A 62 -24.85 5.57 -9.74
C ARG A 62 -24.07 6.72 -9.10
N LEU A 63 -22.93 7.07 -9.67
CA LEU A 63 -22.09 8.19 -9.24
C LEU A 63 -22.26 9.45 -10.11
N ALA A 64 -23.03 9.37 -11.20
CA ALA A 64 -23.30 10.51 -12.05
C ALA A 64 -24.03 11.59 -11.24
N GLY A 65 -23.43 12.78 -11.17
CA GLY A 65 -23.94 13.90 -10.36
C GLY A 65 -23.49 13.93 -8.90
N LEU A 66 -22.68 12.96 -8.45
CA LEU A 66 -22.05 12.96 -7.12
C LEU A 66 -20.56 13.37 -7.17
N ASP A 67 -20.13 13.99 -8.28
CA ASP A 67 -18.76 14.42 -8.50
C ASP A 67 -18.54 15.87 -8.03
N SER A 68 -18.38 16.04 -6.72
CA SER A 68 -17.95 17.33 -6.15
C SER A 68 -16.64 17.17 -5.39
N ALA A 69 -15.79 18.18 -5.48
CA ALA A 69 -14.53 18.24 -4.73
C ALA A 69 -14.77 18.10 -3.22
N ASP A 70 -15.89 18.64 -2.71
CA ASP A 70 -16.26 18.58 -1.29
C ASP A 70 -16.67 17.17 -0.85
N LEU A 71 -17.43 16.44 -1.69
CA LEU A 71 -17.78 15.04 -1.41
C LEU A 71 -16.53 14.16 -1.39
N ARG A 72 -15.63 14.34 -2.36
CA ARG A 72 -14.38 13.57 -2.45
C ARG A 72 -13.38 13.88 -1.34
N ALA A 73 -13.36 15.12 -0.86
CA ALA A 73 -12.53 15.54 0.27
C ALA A 73 -13.19 15.24 1.63
N GLY A 74 -14.41 14.70 1.65
CA GLY A 74 -15.16 14.42 2.88
C GLY A 74 -15.51 15.66 3.70
N THR A 75 -15.66 16.83 3.05
CA THR A 75 -15.93 18.13 3.68
C THR A 75 -17.43 18.45 3.79
N VAL A 76 -18.30 17.47 3.55
CA VAL A 76 -19.78 17.57 3.60
C VAL A 76 -20.34 17.05 4.94
N GLN A 77 -21.62 17.27 5.29
CA GLN A 77 -22.25 16.75 6.52
C GLN A 77 -22.11 15.22 6.71
N ASP A 78 -22.18 14.69 7.96
CA ASP A 78 -21.85 13.27 8.26
C ASP A 78 -22.84 12.33 7.57
N GLY A 79 -24.12 12.70 7.57
CA GLY A 79 -25.13 11.99 6.78
C GLY A 79 -24.87 12.04 5.27
N CYS A 80 -24.26 13.11 4.76
CA CYS A 80 -23.90 13.26 3.35
C CYS A 80 -22.62 12.46 3.00
N ALA A 81 -21.61 12.48 3.87
CA ALA A 81 -20.40 11.67 3.74
C ALA A 81 -20.71 10.17 3.81
N ARG A 82 -21.59 9.75 4.73
CA ARG A 82 -22.10 8.37 4.80
C ARG A 82 -22.94 8.01 3.58
N GLY A 83 -23.81 8.91 3.12
CA GLY A 83 -24.59 8.70 1.89
C GLY A 83 -23.69 8.58 0.66
N PHE A 84 -22.59 9.32 0.61
CA PHE A 84 -21.58 9.22 -0.44
C PHE A 84 -20.77 7.92 -0.33
N ALA A 85 -20.38 7.51 0.88
CA ALA A 85 -19.76 6.21 1.12
C ALA A 85 -20.66 5.06 0.63
N VAL A 86 -21.96 5.07 0.98
CA VAL A 86 -22.92 4.08 0.48
C VAL A 86 -23.02 4.12 -1.05
N ALA A 87 -23.05 5.32 -1.66
CA ALA A 87 -23.07 5.43 -3.12
C ALA A 87 -21.81 4.86 -3.78
N LEU A 88 -20.64 5.03 -3.15
CA LEU A 88 -19.38 4.45 -3.60
C LEU A 88 -19.40 2.91 -3.48
N GLU A 89 -19.86 2.37 -2.36
CA GLU A 89 -20.02 0.92 -2.16
C GLU A 89 -21.00 0.31 -3.18
N GLU A 90 -22.16 0.96 -3.38
CA GLU A 90 -23.15 0.54 -4.36
C GLU A 90 -22.57 0.58 -5.78
N ALA A 91 -21.90 1.66 -6.16
CA ALA A 91 -21.25 1.75 -7.47
C ALA A 91 -20.17 0.67 -7.66
N ALA A 92 -19.34 0.41 -6.64
CA ALA A 92 -18.35 -0.65 -6.67
C ALA A 92 -18.99 -2.04 -6.80
N SER A 93 -20.15 -2.27 -6.17
CA SER A 93 -20.92 -3.52 -6.27
C SER A 93 -21.58 -3.72 -7.64
N LEU A 94 -21.89 -2.62 -8.33
CA LEU A 94 -22.50 -2.61 -9.67
C LEU A 94 -21.47 -2.78 -10.79
N CYS A 95 -20.17 -2.61 -10.51
CA CYS A 95 -19.11 -2.98 -11.45
C CYS A 95 -19.18 -4.48 -11.75
N GLU A 96 -18.75 -4.91 -12.94
CA GLU A 96 -18.59 -6.35 -13.22
C GLU A 96 -17.72 -6.94 -12.11
N PRO A 97 -18.06 -8.10 -11.51
CA PRO A 97 -17.28 -8.66 -10.41
C PRO A 97 -15.80 -8.68 -10.79
N PRO A 98 -14.87 -8.49 -9.83
CA PRO A 98 -13.46 -8.60 -10.15
C PRO A 98 -13.32 -9.92 -10.87
N PRO A 99 -12.58 -9.98 -12.01
CA PRO A 99 -12.24 -11.29 -12.54
C PRO A 99 -11.76 -12.03 -11.33
N SER A 100 -12.45 -13.12 -10.96
CA SER A 100 -11.92 -14.01 -9.96
C SER A 100 -10.56 -14.30 -10.57
N ASP A 101 -9.49 -13.69 -10.03
CA ASP A 101 -8.14 -14.16 -10.29
C ASP A 101 -8.35 -15.60 -9.89
N PRO A 102 -8.49 -16.53 -10.87
CA PRO A 102 -8.83 -17.88 -10.48
C PRO A 102 -7.66 -18.19 -9.57
N GLU A 103 -7.94 -18.46 -8.28
CA GLU A 103 -6.97 -19.23 -7.54
C GLU A 103 -6.72 -20.38 -8.50
N PRO A 104 -5.50 -20.49 -9.06
CA PRO A 104 -5.24 -21.53 -10.01
C PRO A 104 -5.82 -22.77 -9.37
N ALA A 105 -6.61 -23.55 -10.11
CA ALA A 105 -6.85 -24.91 -9.70
C ALA A 105 -5.45 -25.53 -9.62
N PHE A 106 -4.82 -25.40 -8.45
CA PHE A 106 -3.48 -25.85 -8.18
C PHE A 106 -3.66 -27.33 -7.96
N GLU A 107 -3.92 -28.05 -9.05
CA GLU A 107 -3.48 -29.43 -9.12
C GLU A 107 -1.96 -29.38 -9.17
N ALA A 108 -1.38 -29.20 -7.98
CA ALA A 108 0.04 -29.06 -7.77
C ALA A 108 0.71 -30.26 -8.43
N THR A 109 1.52 -29.99 -9.45
CA THR A 109 2.32 -31.05 -10.07
C THR A 109 3.44 -31.44 -9.11
N ASP A 110 3.94 -30.47 -8.35
CA ASP A 110 4.80 -30.69 -7.19
C ASP A 110 4.48 -29.68 -6.09
N ARG A 111 4.46 -30.14 -4.84
CA ARG A 111 4.26 -29.32 -3.64
C ARG A 111 5.37 -29.66 -2.65
N ILE A 112 6.26 -28.69 -2.42
CA ILE A 112 7.48 -28.89 -1.64
C ILE A 112 7.38 -28.07 -0.36
N VAL A 113 7.46 -28.77 0.77
CA VAL A 113 7.37 -28.19 2.12
C VAL A 113 8.46 -28.75 3.05
N GLY A 114 8.58 -28.19 4.25
CA GLY A 114 9.35 -28.81 5.33
C GLY A 114 10.84 -28.98 5.03
N ARG A 115 11.36 -30.20 5.19
CA ARG A 115 12.81 -30.49 5.15
C ARG A 115 13.39 -30.32 3.75
N ASP A 116 12.67 -30.74 2.72
CA ASP A 116 13.15 -30.69 1.34
C ASP A 116 13.23 -29.26 0.83
N LEU A 117 12.25 -28.42 1.23
CA LEU A 117 12.31 -26.99 0.98
C LEU A 117 13.53 -26.34 1.67
N ARG A 118 13.84 -26.72 2.92
CA ARG A 118 14.97 -26.16 3.67
C ARG A 118 16.35 -26.52 3.09
N ARG A 119 16.45 -27.61 2.33
CA ARG A 119 17.70 -28.04 1.67
C ARG A 119 18.03 -27.20 0.43
N ARG A 120 17.01 -26.62 -0.23
CA ARG A 120 17.22 -25.71 -1.37
C ARG A 120 17.89 -24.42 -0.91
N ARG A 121 18.99 -24.05 -1.57
CA ARG A 121 19.75 -22.82 -1.26
C ARG A 121 19.10 -21.57 -1.87
N GLU A 122 18.46 -21.74 -3.00
CA GLU A 122 17.82 -20.68 -3.77
C GLU A 122 16.57 -21.20 -4.47
N PHE A 123 15.72 -20.25 -4.86
CA PHE A 123 14.44 -20.46 -5.52
C PHE A 123 14.36 -19.50 -6.69
N VAL A 124 14.01 -19.98 -7.87
CA VAL A 124 13.84 -19.15 -9.06
C VAL A 124 12.43 -19.35 -9.57
N LEU A 125 11.63 -18.29 -9.51
CA LEU A 125 10.28 -18.23 -10.06
C LEU A 125 10.33 -17.56 -11.43
N LYS A 126 9.65 -18.16 -12.41
CA LYS A 126 9.73 -17.75 -13.81
C LYS A 126 8.33 -17.44 -14.32
N SER A 127 8.09 -16.18 -14.67
CA SER A 127 6.92 -15.81 -15.48
C SER A 127 7.29 -15.95 -16.96
N GLY A 128 6.40 -15.54 -17.87
CA GLY A 128 6.67 -15.44 -19.31
C GLY A 128 7.85 -14.52 -19.64
N GLY A 129 7.97 -13.41 -18.91
CA GLY A 129 9.00 -12.39 -19.09
C GLY A 129 10.02 -12.34 -17.95
N SER A 130 9.58 -11.81 -16.82
CA SER A 130 10.41 -11.55 -15.64
C SER A 130 10.64 -12.79 -14.77
N ARG A 131 11.58 -12.68 -13.84
CA ARG A 131 11.90 -13.73 -12.87
C ARG A 131 12.23 -13.13 -11.53
N VAL A 132 11.87 -13.85 -10.49
CA VAL A 132 12.29 -13.55 -9.12
C VAL A 132 13.17 -14.68 -8.62
N ARG A 133 14.37 -14.35 -8.15
CA ARG A 133 15.23 -15.29 -7.43
C ARG A 133 15.28 -14.91 -5.96
N PHE A 134 14.89 -15.84 -5.09
CA PHE A 134 15.04 -15.69 -3.64
C PHE A 134 16.17 -16.59 -3.14
N ALA A 135 17.09 -16.02 -2.36
CA ALA A 135 18.06 -16.77 -1.60
C ALA A 135 18.27 -16.11 -0.23
N ARG A 136 18.32 -16.91 0.84
CA ARG A 136 18.36 -16.37 2.22
C ARG A 136 19.52 -15.39 2.45
N LYS A 137 20.68 -15.65 1.86
CA LYS A 137 21.90 -14.82 2.05
C LYS A 137 21.95 -13.60 1.15
N SER A 138 21.48 -13.70 -0.10
CA SER A 138 21.60 -12.63 -1.10
C SER A 138 20.29 -11.88 -1.37
N GLY A 139 19.23 -12.19 -0.61
CA GLY A 139 17.95 -11.51 -0.71
C GLY A 139 17.17 -11.89 -1.97
N ILE A 140 16.45 -10.89 -2.49
CA ILE A 140 15.59 -11.03 -3.66
C ILE A 140 16.31 -10.37 -4.84
N THR A 141 16.46 -11.12 -5.93
CA THR A 141 16.92 -10.59 -7.22
C THR A 141 15.73 -10.53 -8.17
N LEU A 142 15.48 -9.36 -8.74
CA LEU A 142 14.56 -9.20 -9.85
C LEU A 142 15.36 -9.31 -11.15
N ILE A 143 14.88 -10.12 -12.08
CA ILE A 143 15.47 -10.28 -13.41
C ILE A 143 14.37 -9.95 -14.40
N ASP A 144 14.60 -8.97 -15.26
CA ASP A 144 13.70 -8.64 -16.35
C ASP A 144 14.38 -8.95 -17.68
N ARG A 145 13.75 -9.79 -18.49
CA ARG A 145 14.35 -10.25 -19.75
C ARG A 145 14.19 -9.27 -20.89
N SER A 146 13.12 -8.48 -20.88
CA SER A 146 12.83 -7.52 -21.94
C SER A 146 13.77 -6.33 -21.83
N ASP A 147 14.03 -5.88 -20.61
CA ASP A 147 14.95 -4.77 -20.34
C ASP A 147 16.42 -5.21 -20.17
N ASP A 148 16.72 -6.52 -20.30
CA ASP A 148 18.02 -7.13 -20.04
C ASP A 148 18.66 -6.69 -18.71
N THR A 149 17.84 -6.66 -17.64
CA THR A 149 18.28 -6.22 -16.32
C THR A 149 18.26 -7.36 -15.30
N ALA A 150 19.26 -7.35 -14.41
CA ALA A 150 19.29 -8.18 -13.22
C ALA A 150 19.66 -7.30 -12.02
N GLN A 151 18.70 -7.08 -11.13
CA GLN A 151 18.85 -6.24 -9.94
C GLN A 151 18.93 -7.14 -8.70
N PRO A 152 20.15 -7.48 -8.24
CA PRO A 152 20.32 -8.27 -7.03
C PRO A 152 19.92 -7.45 -5.81
N ASP A 153 19.36 -8.16 -4.82
CA ASP A 153 19.12 -7.64 -3.49
C ASP A 153 18.26 -6.35 -3.47
N CYS A 154 17.29 -6.32 -4.37
CA CYS A 154 16.58 -5.09 -4.75
C CYS A 154 15.48 -4.68 -3.77
N ILE A 155 15.13 -5.52 -2.78
CA ILE A 155 14.05 -5.24 -1.83
C ILE A 155 14.60 -5.09 -0.41
N ARG A 156 14.19 -4.02 0.27
CA ARG A 156 14.31 -3.86 1.73
C ARG A 156 12.99 -3.42 2.32
N PHE A 157 12.84 -3.65 3.61
CA PHE A 157 11.83 -2.99 4.40
C PHE A 157 12.49 -1.97 5.30
N GLU A 158 11.81 -0.86 5.55
CA GLU A 158 12.31 0.23 6.35
C GLU A 158 11.25 0.63 7.36
N ASP A 159 11.66 0.69 8.62
CA ASP A 159 10.83 1.14 9.72
C ASP A 159 11.44 2.36 10.41
N ARG A 160 10.57 3.31 10.78
CA ARG A 160 10.91 4.52 11.54
C ARG A 160 9.77 4.91 12.45
N THR A 161 10.11 5.48 13.60
CA THR A 161 9.17 6.17 14.48
C THR A 161 8.63 7.40 13.77
N ASP A 162 7.32 7.60 13.85
CA ASP A 162 6.60 8.79 13.39
C ASP A 162 6.24 9.65 14.60
N VAL A 163 6.97 10.74 14.81
CA VAL A 163 6.68 11.76 15.83
C VAL A 163 5.76 12.86 15.30
N GLY A 164 5.31 12.73 14.05
CA GLY A 164 4.38 13.65 13.42
C GLY A 164 2.94 13.44 13.92
N ASP A 165 2.02 13.94 13.12
CA ASP A 165 0.57 13.77 13.25
C ASP A 165 0.02 13.24 11.92
N LEU A 166 -1.28 12.97 11.83
CA LEU A 166 -1.87 12.41 10.61
C LEU A 166 -1.64 13.25 9.35
N ASP A 167 -1.30 14.53 9.45
CA ASP A 167 -1.04 15.40 8.30
C ASP A 167 0.28 15.12 7.61
N GLY A 168 1.27 14.66 8.36
CA GLY A 168 2.62 14.52 7.84
C GLY A 168 3.49 13.63 8.70
N PHE A 169 4.22 12.74 8.02
CA PHE A 169 5.23 11.95 8.68
C PHE A 169 6.35 12.87 9.14
N ALA A 170 6.72 12.79 10.42
CA ALA A 170 7.92 13.42 10.94
C ALA A 170 8.79 12.34 11.60
N PRO A 171 10.00 12.09 11.11
CA PRO A 171 10.88 11.14 11.77
C PRO A 171 11.42 11.72 13.09
N ALA A 172 11.69 10.86 14.07
CA ALA A 172 12.40 11.29 15.28
C ALA A 172 13.83 11.80 14.93
N ASP A 173 14.22 12.95 15.48
CA ASP A 173 15.39 13.75 15.09
C ASP A 173 16.74 13.01 15.11
N GLN A 174 16.86 11.93 15.88
CA GLN A 174 18.10 11.13 16.00
C GLN A 174 17.95 9.68 15.58
N GLU A 175 16.78 9.29 15.08
CA GLU A 175 16.52 7.91 14.70
C GLU A 175 16.97 7.64 13.26
N ARG A 176 17.92 6.72 13.10
CA ARG A 176 18.27 6.18 11.78
C ARG A 176 17.22 5.15 11.33
N PRO A 177 16.91 5.08 10.02
CA PRO A 177 16.01 4.08 9.52
C PRO A 177 16.47 2.65 9.83
N ARG A 178 15.56 1.84 10.36
CA ARG A 178 15.79 0.41 10.57
C ARG A 178 15.52 -0.33 9.27
N LEU A 179 16.56 -0.88 8.65
CA LEU A 179 16.43 -1.65 7.43
C LEU A 179 16.34 -3.15 7.73
N PHE A 180 15.28 -3.80 7.24
CA PHE A 180 15.09 -5.23 7.35
C PHE A 180 15.27 -5.90 6.00
N HIS A 181 15.99 -7.02 6.04
CA HIS A 181 16.30 -7.84 4.88
C HIS A 181 15.24 -8.93 4.70
N PRO A 182 14.68 -9.15 3.50
CA PRO A 182 13.67 -10.20 3.26
C PRO A 182 14.19 -11.62 3.54
N GLY A 183 15.50 -11.83 3.52
CA GLY A 183 16.16 -13.09 3.91
C GLY A 183 15.95 -13.53 5.37
N PHE A 184 15.36 -12.69 6.24
CA PHE A 184 14.86 -13.15 7.55
C PHE A 184 13.62 -14.03 7.44
N LEU A 185 12.86 -13.90 6.34
CA LEU A 185 11.73 -14.76 6.02
C LEU A 185 12.24 -16.14 5.58
N ARG A 186 11.49 -17.16 5.96
CA ARG A 186 11.81 -18.56 5.67
C ARG A 186 10.86 -19.08 4.60
N PRO A 187 11.36 -19.77 3.57
CA PRO A 187 10.52 -20.58 2.71
C PRO A 187 9.65 -21.51 3.55
N ALA A 188 8.34 -21.43 3.39
CA ALA A 188 7.39 -22.35 4.00
C ALA A 188 6.81 -23.32 2.99
N GLU A 189 6.56 -22.85 1.78
CA GLU A 189 5.95 -23.64 0.71
C GLU A 189 6.43 -23.18 -0.66
N LEU A 190 6.68 -24.15 -1.54
CA LEU A 190 6.86 -23.95 -2.98
C LEU A 190 5.87 -24.86 -3.71
N VAL A 191 5.04 -24.25 -4.56
CA VAL A 191 4.08 -24.97 -5.42
C VAL A 191 4.51 -24.77 -6.87
N GLU A 192 4.67 -25.88 -7.58
CA GLU A 192 5.02 -25.89 -9.00
C GLU A 192 3.90 -26.57 -9.78
N THR A 193 3.45 -25.91 -10.85
CA THR A 193 2.51 -26.46 -11.82
C THR A 193 3.07 -26.31 -13.23
N LYS A 194 2.37 -26.90 -14.22
CA LYS A 194 2.68 -26.63 -15.63
C LYS A 194 2.52 -25.16 -16.01
N ALA A 195 1.63 -24.42 -15.35
CA ALA A 195 1.25 -23.06 -15.70
C ALA A 195 1.94 -21.98 -14.84
N ALA A 196 2.36 -22.30 -13.61
CA ALA A 196 2.84 -21.31 -12.66
C ALA A 196 3.79 -21.89 -11.60
N THR A 197 4.51 -21.01 -10.93
CA THR A 197 5.31 -21.31 -9.73
C THR A 197 4.97 -20.30 -8.65
N ARG A 198 4.68 -20.79 -7.43
CA ARG A 198 4.40 -19.95 -6.27
C ARG A 198 5.35 -20.28 -5.12
N LEU A 199 5.97 -19.26 -4.54
CA LEU A 199 6.82 -19.37 -3.36
C LEU A 199 6.22 -18.53 -2.24
N THR A 200 5.95 -19.19 -1.11
CA THR A 200 5.48 -18.55 0.11
C THR A 200 6.61 -18.50 1.14
N LEU A 201 6.90 -17.29 1.62
CA LEU A 201 7.86 -17.03 2.68
C LEU A 201 7.12 -16.52 3.92
N HIS A 202 7.43 -17.08 5.10
CA HIS A 202 6.89 -16.59 6.37
C HIS A 202 8.01 -16.26 7.36
N GLY A 203 7.71 -15.35 8.28
CA GLY A 203 8.54 -15.09 9.43
C GLY A 203 8.23 -13.73 10.01
N SER A 204 9.28 -13.00 10.37
CA SER A 204 9.14 -11.63 10.83
C SER A 204 10.23 -10.76 10.24
N LEU A 205 9.88 -9.54 9.88
CA LEU A 205 10.83 -8.49 9.53
C LEU A 205 11.36 -7.88 10.81
N GLY A 206 12.68 -7.79 10.97
CA GLY A 206 13.30 -7.35 12.22
C GLY A 206 13.50 -8.47 13.23
N ARG A 207 13.84 -8.11 14.47
CA ARG A 207 14.13 -9.07 15.55
C ARG A 207 13.43 -8.64 16.84
N ARG A 208 13.05 -9.63 17.65
CA ARG A 208 12.51 -9.46 19.02
C ARG A 208 11.22 -8.62 19.04
N ALA A 209 11.04 -7.79 20.06
CA ALA A 209 9.83 -7.01 20.32
C ALA A 209 9.41 -6.11 19.15
N MET A 210 10.37 -5.56 18.40
CA MET A 210 10.15 -4.64 17.28
C MET A 210 10.04 -5.35 15.92
N SER A 211 9.58 -6.60 15.92
CA SER A 211 9.44 -7.36 14.67
C SER A 211 8.02 -7.26 14.11
N PHE A 212 7.92 -7.38 12.79
CA PHE A 212 6.66 -7.40 12.06
C PHE A 212 6.43 -8.81 11.53
N PRO A 213 5.47 -9.58 12.08
CA PRO A 213 5.01 -10.81 11.44
C PRO A 213 4.66 -10.53 9.99
N CYS A 214 5.21 -11.33 9.09
CA CYS A 214 5.21 -11.05 7.66
C CYS A 214 5.10 -12.33 6.86
N GLU A 215 4.23 -12.29 5.86
CA GLU A 215 4.10 -13.29 4.82
C GLU A 215 4.37 -12.60 3.47
N LEU A 216 5.23 -13.22 2.66
CA LEU A 216 5.59 -12.73 1.34
C LEU A 216 5.37 -13.85 0.34
N VAL A 217 4.45 -13.63 -0.60
CA VAL A 217 4.10 -14.58 -1.64
C VAL A 217 4.57 -14.05 -2.98
N PHE A 218 5.33 -14.86 -3.71
CA PHE A 218 5.62 -14.63 -5.12
C PHE A 218 4.82 -15.62 -5.95
N ASP A 219 4.12 -15.12 -6.95
CA ASP A 219 3.40 -15.93 -7.93
C ASP A 219 3.87 -15.55 -9.34
N ALA A 220 4.47 -16.51 -10.02
CA ALA A 220 5.00 -16.34 -11.36
C ALA A 220 4.25 -17.27 -12.32
N ARG A 221 3.40 -16.69 -13.14
CA ARG A 221 2.62 -17.41 -14.14
C ARG A 221 3.29 -17.34 -15.50
N ARG A 222 3.28 -18.45 -16.24
CA ARG A 222 3.95 -18.55 -17.55
C ARG A 222 3.26 -17.75 -18.65
N ASP A 223 1.98 -17.45 -18.47
CA ASP A 223 1.15 -16.65 -19.38
C ASP A 223 1.19 -15.15 -19.07
N GLU A 224 1.93 -14.73 -18.03
CA GLU A 224 2.10 -13.33 -17.67
C GLU A 224 3.55 -12.89 -17.84
N GLU A 225 3.77 -11.66 -18.29
CA GLU A 225 5.13 -11.11 -18.39
C GLU A 225 5.73 -10.81 -17.01
N VAL A 226 4.90 -10.44 -16.03
CA VAL A 226 5.33 -10.00 -14.68
C VAL A 226 5.29 -11.11 -13.64
N VAL A 227 6.01 -10.91 -12.53
CA VAL A 227 5.85 -11.71 -11.29
C VAL A 227 4.97 -10.94 -10.32
N ARG A 228 3.91 -11.57 -9.80
CA ARG A 228 3.05 -10.99 -8.77
C ARG A 228 3.69 -11.17 -7.39
N MET A 229 3.70 -10.13 -6.58
CA MET A 229 4.20 -10.16 -5.20
C MET A 229 3.12 -9.67 -4.25
N THR A 230 2.75 -10.50 -3.28
CA THR A 230 1.83 -10.12 -2.20
C THR A 230 2.59 -10.05 -0.89
N VAL A 231 2.50 -8.92 -0.18
CA VAL A 231 3.11 -8.69 1.12
C VAL A 231 1.99 -8.55 2.14
N ARG A 232 1.95 -9.44 3.14
CA ARG A 232 1.01 -9.35 4.26
C ARG A 232 1.80 -9.11 5.53
N ILE A 233 1.44 -8.06 6.25
CA ILE A 233 2.15 -7.62 7.45
C ILE A 233 1.15 -7.43 8.58
N GLU A 234 1.47 -7.98 9.74
CA GLU A 234 0.71 -7.69 10.96
C GLU A 234 1.32 -6.47 11.65
N ASN A 235 0.61 -5.35 11.63
CA ASN A 235 1.00 -4.19 12.41
C ASN A 235 0.57 -4.36 13.87
N ARG A 236 1.53 -4.19 14.78
CA ARG A 236 1.36 -4.24 16.23
C ARG A 236 2.00 -3.03 16.92
N HIS A 237 2.46 -2.06 16.13
CA HIS A 237 3.27 -0.95 16.59
C HIS A 237 2.52 0.34 16.38
N ASP A 238 2.67 1.23 17.35
CA ASP A 238 2.11 2.58 17.33
C ASP A 238 3.14 3.56 16.79
N ASP A 239 2.66 4.68 16.27
CA ASP A 239 3.47 5.87 15.97
C ASP A 239 4.71 5.55 15.13
N HIS A 240 4.50 4.85 14.01
CA HIS A 240 5.57 4.39 13.14
C HIS A 240 5.17 4.36 11.67
N ARG A 241 6.17 4.35 10.78
CA ARG A 241 5.99 4.19 9.35
C ARG A 241 6.86 3.05 8.84
N LEU A 242 6.21 2.04 8.27
CA LEU A 242 6.85 0.91 7.59
C LEU A 242 6.72 1.06 6.08
N ARG A 243 7.85 0.95 5.39
CA ARG A 243 7.94 1.06 3.93
C ARG A 243 8.61 -0.18 3.33
N ILE A 244 8.25 -0.51 2.11
CA ILE A 244 9.06 -1.36 1.25
C ILE A 244 9.86 -0.47 0.30
N ARG A 245 11.14 -0.79 0.11
CA ARG A 245 12.07 -0.08 -0.77
C ARG A 245 12.48 -0.99 -1.91
N PHE A 246 12.42 -0.45 -3.12
CA PHE A 246 12.87 -1.07 -4.37
C PHE A 246 14.11 -0.33 -4.88
N PHE A 247 15.28 -0.92 -4.69
CA PHE A 247 16.55 -0.37 -5.13
C PHE A 247 16.77 -0.69 -6.61
N ARG A 248 17.11 0.32 -7.41
CA ARG A 248 17.50 0.19 -8.83
C ARG A 248 16.48 -0.51 -9.74
N SER A 249 15.27 -0.74 -9.23
CA SER A 249 14.22 -1.54 -9.87
C SER A 249 12.86 -0.86 -9.81
N GLY A 250 12.77 0.38 -9.29
CA GLY A 250 11.49 1.08 -9.11
C GLY A 250 10.67 1.25 -10.39
N HIS A 251 11.33 1.35 -11.56
CA HIS A 251 10.66 1.41 -12.86
C HIS A 251 10.06 0.07 -13.32
N LEU A 252 10.46 -1.04 -12.70
CA LEU A 252 9.95 -2.39 -12.95
C LEU A 252 8.88 -2.81 -11.92
N VAL A 253 8.43 -1.88 -11.08
CA VAL A 253 7.52 -2.20 -9.98
C VAL A 253 6.24 -1.41 -10.14
N TRP A 254 5.15 -2.15 -10.21
CA TRP A 254 3.79 -1.65 -10.24
C TRP A 254 3.08 -2.08 -8.98
N HIS A 255 2.04 -1.36 -8.58
CA HIS A 255 1.25 -1.72 -7.42
C HIS A 255 -0.23 -1.64 -7.71
N ARG A 256 -0.96 -2.64 -7.23
CA ARG A 256 -2.42 -2.67 -7.28
C ARG A 256 -2.96 -1.91 -6.07
N GLY A 257 -3.30 -0.63 -6.26
CA GLY A 257 -3.76 0.33 -5.24
C GLY A 257 -2.87 1.57 -5.14
N THR A 258 -3.12 2.46 -4.16
CA THR A 258 -2.47 3.78 -4.02
C THR A 258 -1.71 3.96 -2.70
N PRO A 259 -0.67 3.15 -2.37
CA PRO A 259 0.18 3.47 -1.24
C PRO A 259 0.90 4.79 -1.54
N ALA A 260 1.26 5.55 -0.51
CA ALA A 260 2.08 6.74 -0.73
C ALA A 260 3.45 6.31 -1.30
N TRP A 261 3.72 6.67 -2.56
CA TRP A 261 4.95 6.40 -3.29
C TRP A 261 5.89 7.61 -3.21
N GLU A 262 7.17 7.35 -2.95
CA GLU A 262 8.22 8.36 -3.08
C GLU A 262 9.44 7.77 -3.76
N THR A 263 10.01 8.49 -4.73
CA THR A 263 11.36 8.22 -5.23
C THR A 263 12.33 9.03 -4.37
N VAL A 264 13.24 8.34 -3.70
CA VAL A 264 14.17 8.94 -2.76
C VAL A 264 15.56 8.94 -3.36
N PHE A 265 16.18 10.13 -3.37
CA PHE A 265 17.56 10.35 -3.76
C PHE A 265 18.38 10.59 -2.49
N THR A 266 19.34 9.72 -2.19
CA THR A 266 20.21 9.90 -1.01
C THR A 266 21.61 9.40 -1.28
N ASN A 267 22.63 10.24 -1.10
CA ASN A 267 24.05 9.88 -1.11
C ASN A 267 24.44 8.89 -2.23
N GLY A 268 24.07 9.20 -3.48
CA GLY A 268 24.40 8.39 -4.66
C GLY A 268 23.59 7.11 -4.83
N THR A 269 22.56 6.88 -4.00
CA THR A 269 21.62 5.78 -4.16
C THR A 269 20.21 6.31 -4.42
N THR A 270 19.59 5.80 -5.47
CA THR A 270 18.17 6.04 -5.77
C THR A 270 17.37 4.78 -5.49
N PHE A 271 16.26 4.94 -4.77
CA PHE A 271 15.29 3.87 -4.57
C PHE A 271 13.88 4.43 -4.60
N THR A 272 12.94 3.57 -4.94
CA THR A 272 11.51 3.87 -4.84
C THR A 272 11.00 3.24 -3.55
N ALA A 273 10.24 3.97 -2.75
CA ALA A 273 9.63 3.46 -1.54
C ALA A 273 8.11 3.57 -1.61
N ALA A 274 7.44 2.50 -1.22
CA ALA A 274 6.00 2.47 -1.02
C ALA A 274 5.71 2.34 0.47
N THR A 275 4.90 3.26 1.01
CA THR A 275 4.43 3.19 2.40
C THR A 275 3.42 2.07 2.52
N MET A 276 3.77 1.06 3.32
CA MET A 276 2.89 -0.08 3.59
C MET A 276 2.00 0.21 4.80
N VAL A 277 2.62 0.72 5.88
CA VAL A 277 1.90 1.08 7.09
C VAL A 277 2.38 2.45 7.54
N ARG A 278 1.44 3.31 7.93
CA ARG A 278 1.70 4.49 8.72
C ARG A 278 0.69 4.50 9.86
N ALA A 279 1.15 4.19 11.06
CA ALA A 279 0.37 4.23 12.28
C ALA A 279 0.68 5.54 13.00
N ASN A 280 -0.34 6.34 13.28
CA ASN A 280 -0.16 7.57 14.05
C ASN A 280 -1.42 7.89 14.82
N GLY A 281 -1.33 7.92 16.15
CA GLY A 281 -2.47 8.15 17.03
C GLY A 281 -2.82 9.62 17.24
N ARG A 282 -2.24 10.56 16.48
CA ARG A 282 -2.34 12.00 16.74
C ARG A 282 -2.86 12.75 15.51
N LEU A 283 -3.95 13.50 15.68
CA LEU A 283 -4.43 14.49 14.71
C LEU A 283 -4.17 15.89 15.26
N ARG A 284 -3.60 16.78 14.45
CA ARG A 284 -3.47 18.19 14.84
C ARG A 284 -4.63 19.02 14.31
N VAL A 285 -5.25 19.76 15.23
CA VAL A 285 -6.34 20.69 14.96
C VAL A 285 -5.95 22.01 15.61
N ASP A 286 -5.50 22.94 14.78
CA ASP A 286 -4.83 24.17 15.21
C ASP A 286 -3.63 23.90 16.13
N ASP A 287 -3.67 24.41 17.36
CA ASP A 287 -2.66 24.21 18.39
C ASP A 287 -2.94 22.99 19.29
N GLU A 288 -4.07 22.31 19.08
CA GLU A 288 -4.45 21.12 19.85
C GLU A 288 -4.06 19.82 19.14
N VAL A 289 -3.71 18.83 19.95
CA VAL A 289 -3.45 17.46 19.51
C VAL A 289 -4.55 16.56 20.04
N ILE A 290 -5.27 15.92 19.14
CA ILE A 290 -6.37 15.01 19.44
C ILE A 290 -5.90 13.58 19.24
N ALA A 291 -6.25 12.73 20.21
CA ALA A 291 -5.96 11.30 20.16
C ALA A 291 -6.92 10.57 19.22
N VAL A 292 -6.36 9.86 18.24
CA VAL A 292 -7.06 9.04 17.23
C VAL A 292 -6.52 7.61 17.29
N PRO A 293 -6.84 6.82 18.34
CA PRO A 293 -6.26 5.49 18.53
C PRO A 293 -6.59 4.51 17.39
N GLY A 294 -7.70 4.72 16.68
CA GLY A 294 -8.06 3.91 15.51
C GLY A 294 -7.09 4.06 14.33
N ALA A 295 -6.35 5.17 14.26
CA ALA A 295 -5.37 5.42 13.19
C ALA A 295 -4.00 4.77 13.45
N GLN A 296 -3.89 3.92 14.49
CA GLN A 296 -2.72 3.07 14.69
C GLN A 296 -2.69 1.85 13.74
N CYS A 297 -3.77 1.61 12.98
CA CYS A 297 -3.79 0.61 11.90
C CYS A 297 -3.31 -0.79 12.36
N HIS A 298 -3.72 -1.24 13.55
CA HIS A 298 -3.34 -2.58 14.05
C HIS A 298 -4.00 -3.70 13.25
N GLY A 299 -3.33 -4.84 13.17
CA GLY A 299 -3.82 -6.03 12.48
C GLY A 299 -3.14 -6.30 11.15
N TRP A 300 -3.73 -7.20 10.36
CA TRP A 300 -3.17 -7.64 9.09
C TRP A 300 -3.48 -6.66 7.96
N ILE A 301 -2.44 -6.22 7.28
CA ILE A 301 -2.50 -5.34 6.11
C ILE A 301 -1.85 -6.05 4.93
N GLU A 302 -2.47 -5.97 3.75
CA GLU A 302 -2.02 -6.63 2.53
C GLU A 302 -1.70 -5.61 1.44
N HIS A 303 -0.57 -5.82 0.75
CA HIS A 303 -0.14 -5.03 -0.41
C HIS A 303 0.19 -5.95 -1.57
N ARG A 304 -0.14 -5.52 -2.80
CA ARG A 304 0.05 -6.32 -4.02
C ARG A 304 0.85 -5.53 -5.05
N PHE A 305 1.94 -6.11 -5.49
CA PHE A 305 2.86 -5.54 -6.48
C PHE A 305 2.97 -6.45 -7.70
N LEU A 306 3.28 -5.86 -8.85
CA LEU A 306 3.70 -6.57 -10.05
C LEU A 306 5.16 -6.19 -10.33
N LEU A 307 6.00 -7.19 -10.60
CA LEU A 307 7.44 -7.03 -10.77
C LEU A 307 7.82 -7.43 -12.20
N GLY A 308 8.24 -6.47 -13.01
CA GLY A 308 8.62 -6.65 -14.41
C GLY A 308 8.28 -5.46 -15.33
N SER A 309 8.85 -5.46 -16.52
CA SER A 309 8.61 -4.49 -17.61
C SER A 309 7.36 -4.77 -18.44
N GLY A 310 6.66 -5.88 -18.16
CA GLY A 310 5.40 -6.22 -18.83
C GLY A 310 4.38 -5.09 -18.71
N ALA A 311 3.63 -4.83 -19.79
CA ALA A 311 2.62 -3.79 -19.81
C ALA A 311 1.73 -3.93 -18.56
N PRO A 312 1.55 -2.87 -17.76
CA PRO A 312 0.50 -2.89 -16.77
C PRO A 312 -0.80 -3.31 -17.47
N PRO A 313 -1.68 -4.11 -16.86
CA PRO A 313 -3.06 -4.17 -17.36
C PRO A 313 -3.53 -2.73 -17.57
N GLU A 314 -4.21 -2.43 -18.69
CA GLU A 314 -4.51 -1.06 -19.19
C GLU A 314 -5.18 -0.11 -18.16
N SER A 315 -5.52 -0.60 -16.96
CA SER A 315 -6.02 0.12 -15.79
C SER A 315 -4.98 0.46 -14.71
N LEU A 316 -3.68 0.24 -14.94
CA LEU A 316 -2.59 0.67 -14.05
C LEU A 316 -1.66 1.64 -14.80
N GLU A 317 -2.05 2.91 -14.87
CA GLU A 317 -1.17 3.98 -15.37
C GLU A 317 0.17 3.95 -14.59
N PRO A 318 1.33 4.02 -15.27
CA PRO A 318 2.57 4.37 -14.60
C PRO A 318 2.44 5.81 -14.11
N ASN A 319 2.18 5.97 -12.82
CA ASN A 319 2.34 7.22 -12.08
C ASN A 319 2.10 8.49 -12.93
N ALA A 320 0.85 8.81 -13.22
CA ALA A 320 0.51 10.07 -13.92
C ALA A 320 1.07 11.33 -13.21
N TRP A 321 1.47 11.22 -11.94
CA TRP A 321 2.14 12.26 -11.16
C TRP A 321 3.66 12.41 -11.42
N LEU A 322 4.33 11.47 -12.09
CA LEU A 322 5.76 11.59 -12.44
C LEU A 322 6.04 12.65 -13.52
N ARG A 323 5.02 13.19 -14.20
CA ARG A 323 5.20 14.22 -15.24
C ARG A 323 5.18 15.66 -14.71
N GLY A 324 5.10 15.88 -13.40
CA GLY A 324 4.92 17.21 -12.81
C GLY A 324 6.14 17.87 -12.17
N ALA A 325 7.24 17.16 -11.92
CA ALA A 325 8.43 17.74 -11.30
C ALA A 325 9.48 18.04 -12.37
N ASP A 326 9.36 19.21 -12.98
CA ASP A 326 10.46 19.84 -13.71
C ASP A 326 11.65 19.99 -12.75
N PRO A 327 12.84 19.41 -13.02
CA PRO A 327 13.99 19.49 -12.12
C PRO A 327 14.64 20.90 -12.07
N THR A 328 13.99 21.92 -12.63
CA THR A 328 14.50 23.29 -12.73
C THR A 328 13.68 24.37 -12.03
N ASN A 329 12.79 24.03 -11.08
CA ASN A 329 12.20 25.02 -10.16
C ASN A 329 12.31 24.60 -8.69
#